data_AF-A0A450ZWV3-F1
#
_entry.id   AF-A0A450ZWV3-F1
#
_cell.length_a   1.000
_cell.length_b   1.000
_cell.length_c   1.000
_cell.angle_alpha   90.00
_cell.angle_beta   90.00
_cell.angle_gamma   90.00
#
_symmetry.space_group_name_H-M   'P 1'
#
loop_
_entity.id
_entity.type
_entity.pdbx_description
1 polymer ?
#
loop_
_entity_poly.entity_id
_entity_poly.type
_entity_poly.pdbx_seq_one_letter_code
_entity_poly.pdbx_strand_id
1 'polypeptide(L)'
;MAGPSKIDRLPPAVRESLDEWFRDRALTQQQIAECVNELLAKCDPTLLGEYELSEISRHDIGREQRKIREMGDRLQKSRHMANALAERIGADTSGKQGRIVLESINALSLEIMGKVSENSVTQDSAPTLIAMLKDMSLTLSRTQKAGMDNIKREAEIKRQLAEEMLEKTRNMPSTATKGEITSMIKREIYGIKDEVSDGASA
;
A
#
# COMPACT_ATOMS: atom_id res chain seq x y z
N MET A 1 -21.55 -0.13 25.53
CA MET A 1 -20.63 0.58 24.63
C MET A 1 -20.33 1.93 25.24
N ALA A 2 -19.06 2.27 25.49
CA ALA A 2 -18.69 3.59 26.01
C ALA A 2 -19.03 4.64 24.94
N GLY A 3 -19.84 5.63 25.29
CA GLY A 3 -20.25 6.69 24.35
C GLY A 3 -19.06 7.50 23.83
N PRO A 4 -19.21 8.20 22.67
CA PRO A 4 -18.15 9.01 22.11
C PRO A 4 -17.68 10.08 23.11
N SER A 5 -16.35 10.24 23.20
CA SER A 5 -15.66 11.19 24.08
C SER A 5 -16.11 12.62 23.78
N LYS A 6 -16.06 13.53 24.76
CA LYS A 6 -16.30 14.96 24.51
C LYS A 6 -15.41 15.51 23.40
N ILE A 7 -14.19 15.00 23.31
CA ILE A 7 -13.20 15.37 22.28
C ILE A 7 -13.63 14.91 20.87
N ASP A 8 -14.33 13.78 20.76
CA ASP A 8 -14.86 13.26 19.48
C ASP A 8 -15.99 14.14 18.93
N ARG A 9 -16.55 15.03 19.75
CA ARG A 9 -17.63 15.95 19.39
C ARG A 9 -17.14 17.37 19.10
N LEU A 10 -15.84 17.64 19.24
CA LEU A 10 -15.28 18.97 18.95
C LEU A 10 -15.45 19.34 17.47
N PRO A 11 -15.68 20.63 17.17
CA PRO A 11 -15.66 21.13 15.79
C PRO A 11 -14.32 20.83 15.10
N PRO A 12 -14.31 20.60 13.77
CA PRO A 12 -13.11 20.25 13.02
C PRO A 12 -11.94 21.21 13.23
N ALA A 13 -12.19 22.52 13.22
CA ALA A 13 -11.16 23.55 13.41
C ALA A 13 -10.47 23.48 14.79
N VAL A 14 -11.24 23.14 15.84
CA VAL A 14 -10.70 22.97 17.20
C VAL A 14 -9.91 21.66 17.30
N ARG A 15 -10.36 20.61 16.60
CA ARG A 15 -9.66 19.32 16.55
C ARG A 15 -8.30 19.42 15.86
N GLU A 16 -8.22 20.16 14.76
CA GLU A 16 -6.93 20.39 14.06
C GLU A 16 -5.93 21.09 14.97
N SER A 17 -6.35 22.14 15.68
CA SER A 17 -5.52 22.84 16.66
C SER A 17 -5.08 21.93 17.82
N LEU A 18 -5.99 21.08 18.30
CA LEU A 18 -5.71 20.09 19.34
C LEU A 18 -4.65 19.07 18.90
N ASP A 19 -4.72 18.59 17.65
CA ASP A 19 -3.75 17.65 17.10
C ASP A 19 -2.35 18.27 16.99
N GLU A 20 -2.25 19.57 16.68
CA GLU A 20 -0.98 20.30 16.71
C GLU A 20 -0.41 20.39 18.12
N TRP A 21 -1.23 20.73 19.11
CA TRP A 21 -0.82 20.79 20.51
C TRP A 21 -0.45 19.42 21.10
N PHE A 22 -0.99 18.33 20.57
CA PHE A 22 -0.55 16.98 20.94
C PHE A 22 0.83 16.62 20.38
N ARG A 23 1.25 17.23 19.28
CA ARG A 23 2.60 17.08 18.74
C ARG A 23 3.59 17.97 19.47
N ASP A 24 3.16 19.17 19.85
CA ASP A 24 3.99 20.09 20.63
C ASP A 24 4.07 19.68 22.11
N ARG A 25 5.25 19.19 22.53
CA ARG A 25 5.47 18.75 23.91
C ARG A 25 5.64 19.91 24.90
N ALA A 26 5.56 21.16 24.47
CA ALA A 26 5.73 22.31 25.34
C ALA A 26 4.51 22.57 26.25
N LEU A 27 3.30 22.16 25.84
CA LEU A 27 2.07 22.45 26.57
C LEU A 27 1.68 21.33 27.54
N THR A 28 1.29 21.71 28.75
CA THR A 28 0.70 20.77 29.73
C THR A 28 -0.75 20.43 29.37
N GLN A 29 -1.25 19.28 29.84
CA GLN A 29 -2.65 18.87 29.64
C GLN A 29 -3.67 19.90 30.11
N GLN A 30 -3.33 20.64 31.17
CA GLN A 30 -4.18 21.68 31.71
C GLN A 30 -4.22 22.89 30.76
N GLN A 31 -3.07 23.36 30.31
CA GLN A 31 -2.98 24.46 29.34
C GLN A 31 -3.70 24.11 28.03
N ILE A 32 -3.56 22.87 27.55
CA ILE A 32 -4.29 22.41 26.36
C ILE A 32 -5.80 22.47 26.60
N ALA A 33 -6.30 22.04 27.77
CA ALA A 33 -7.73 22.12 28.09
C ALA A 33 -8.21 23.59 28.11
N GLU A 34 -7.43 24.49 28.70
CA GLU A 34 -7.71 25.93 28.73
C GLU A 34 -7.77 26.50 27.31
N CYS A 35 -6.77 26.24 26.46
CA CYS A 35 -6.75 26.70 25.07
C CYS A 35 -7.91 26.13 24.24
N VAL A 36 -8.30 24.86 24.44
CA VAL A 36 -9.47 24.26 23.78
C VAL A 36 -10.74 24.99 24.21
N ASN A 37 -10.94 25.23 25.50
CA ASN A 37 -12.13 25.92 26.00
C ASN A 37 -12.19 27.39 25.52
N GLU A 38 -11.05 28.08 25.44
CA GLU A 38 -10.97 29.43 24.85
C GLU A 38 -11.32 29.44 23.36
N LEU A 39 -10.88 28.44 22.59
CA LEU A 39 -11.26 28.32 21.19
C LEU A 39 -12.76 28.03 21.05
N LEU A 40 -13.31 27.13 21.88
CA LEU A 40 -14.73 26.83 21.89
C LEU A 40 -15.58 28.05 22.24
N ALA A 41 -15.13 28.90 23.16
CA ALA A 41 -15.81 30.15 23.51
C ALA A 41 -15.80 31.18 22.38
N LYS A 42 -14.82 31.12 21.48
CA LYS A 42 -14.71 31.98 20.28
C LYS A 42 -15.41 31.38 19.06
N CYS A 43 -15.76 30.10 19.09
CA CYS A 43 -16.52 29.46 18.03
C CYS A 43 -17.98 29.92 18.07
N ASP A 44 -18.59 30.03 16.89
CA ASP A 44 -20.01 30.33 16.77
C ASP A 44 -20.84 29.22 17.45
N PRO A 45 -21.80 29.56 18.34
CA PRO A 45 -22.68 28.58 18.99
C PRO A 45 -23.41 27.65 18.02
N THR A 46 -23.66 28.09 16.79
CA THR A 46 -24.31 27.28 15.74
C THR A 46 -23.41 26.16 15.20
N LEU A 47 -22.08 26.31 15.31
CA LEU A 47 -21.09 25.31 14.91
C LEU A 47 -20.89 24.21 15.96
N LEU A 48 -21.35 24.41 17.19
CA LEU A 48 -21.35 23.41 18.26
C LEU A 48 -22.48 22.37 18.10
N GLY A 49 -23.47 22.64 17.23
CA GLY A 49 -24.61 21.76 16.97
C GLY A 49 -25.57 21.64 18.16
N GLU A 50 -26.41 20.59 18.17
CA GLU A 50 -27.32 20.25 19.29
C GLU A 50 -26.59 19.82 20.58
N TYR A 51 -25.26 19.83 20.59
CA TYR A 51 -24.46 19.36 21.70
C TYR A 51 -23.97 20.53 22.55
N GLU A 52 -24.58 20.75 23.71
CA GLU A 52 -23.99 21.54 24.78
C GLU A 52 -22.67 20.88 25.24
N LEU A 53 -21.57 21.25 24.59
CA LEU A 53 -20.23 20.87 25.00
C LEU A 53 -19.89 21.62 26.29
N SER A 54 -20.24 21.01 27.43
CA SER A 54 -19.65 21.36 28.73
C SER A 54 -18.12 21.41 28.64
N GLU A 55 -17.51 22.31 29.39
CA GLU A 55 -16.06 22.56 29.41
C GLU A 55 -15.24 21.26 29.34
N ILE A 56 -14.22 21.28 28.48
CA ILE A 56 -13.26 20.21 28.33
C ILE A 56 -12.32 20.24 29.54
N SER A 57 -12.23 19.12 30.24
CA SER A 57 -11.39 18.99 31.42
C SER A 57 -9.98 18.52 31.06
N ARG A 58 -9.02 18.77 31.96
CA ARG A 58 -7.67 18.16 31.91
C ARG A 58 -7.73 16.64 31.76
N HIS A 59 -8.68 15.98 32.42
CA HIS A 59 -8.83 14.53 32.36
C HIS A 59 -9.28 14.06 30.98
N ASP A 60 -10.18 14.80 30.32
CA ASP A 60 -10.59 14.49 28.94
C ASP A 60 -9.38 14.54 27.99
N ILE A 61 -8.57 15.59 28.10
CA ILE A 61 -7.32 15.73 27.35
C ILE A 61 -6.35 14.59 27.65
N GLY A 62 -6.15 14.25 28.94
CA GLY A 62 -5.25 13.19 29.37
C GLY A 62 -5.66 11.80 28.87
N ARG A 63 -6.97 11.52 28.82
CA ARG A 63 -7.49 10.27 28.23
C ARG A 63 -7.19 10.20 26.74
N GLU A 64 -7.38 11.29 26.00
CA GLU A 64 -7.15 11.30 24.56
C GLU A 64 -5.66 11.21 24.21
N GLN A 65 -4.81 11.95 24.91
CA GLN A 65 -3.35 11.81 24.77
C GLN A 65 -2.87 10.39 25.04
N ARG A 66 -3.49 9.69 26.01
CA ARG A 66 -3.17 8.29 26.30
C ARG A 66 -3.53 7.40 25.10
N LYS A 67 -4.75 7.53 24.55
CA LYS A 67 -5.16 6.77 23.36
C LYS A 67 -4.21 6.98 22.18
N ILE A 68 -3.87 8.24 21.89
CA ILE A 68 -2.96 8.58 20.79
C ILE A 68 -1.58 7.93 20.99
N ARG A 69 -1.06 7.96 22.23
CA ARG A 69 0.21 7.32 22.57
C ARG A 69 0.15 5.81 22.40
N GLU A 70 -0.91 5.16 22.89
CA GLU A 70 -1.13 3.72 22.73
C GLU A 70 -1.20 3.32 21.25
N MET A 71 -1.89 4.11 20.42
CA MET A 71 -1.92 3.93 18.97
C MET A 71 -0.53 4.12 18.33
N GLY A 72 0.23 5.12 18.78
CA GLY A 72 1.60 5.36 18.32
C GLY A 72 2.56 4.22 18.64
N ASP A 73 2.53 3.73 19.88
CA ASP A 73 3.32 2.57 20.32
C ASP A 73 2.96 1.32 19.51
N ARG A 74 1.67 1.15 19.22
CA ARG A 74 1.18 0.07 18.36
C ARG A 74 1.70 0.22 16.93
N LEU A 75 1.64 1.41 16.33
CA LEU A 75 2.19 1.64 14.99
C LEU A 75 3.70 1.36 14.94
N GLN A 76 4.44 1.77 15.96
CA GLN A 76 5.88 1.52 16.05
C GLN A 76 6.19 0.02 16.14
N LYS A 77 5.49 -0.71 17.02
CA LYS A 77 5.62 -2.18 17.12
C LYS A 77 5.31 -2.88 15.79
N SER A 78 4.33 -2.37 15.03
CA SER A 78 3.89 -2.95 13.76
C SER A 78 4.99 -2.80 12.71
N ARG A 79 5.61 -1.62 12.66
CA ARG A 79 6.76 -1.35 11.79
C ARG A 79 7.95 -2.24 12.14
N HIS A 80 8.25 -2.44 13.42
CA HIS A 80 9.32 -3.35 13.84
C HIS A 80 9.05 -4.79 13.39
N MET A 81 7.82 -5.29 13.56
CA MET A 81 7.43 -6.63 13.09
C MET A 81 7.53 -6.74 11.56
N ALA A 82 7.05 -5.74 10.83
CA ALA A 82 7.11 -5.74 9.38
C ALA A 82 8.56 -5.73 8.85
N ASN A 83 9.44 -4.93 9.46
CA ASN A 83 10.86 -4.90 9.10
C ASN A 83 11.54 -6.25 9.37
N ALA A 84 11.30 -6.86 10.53
CA ALA A 84 11.84 -8.17 10.86
C ALA A 84 11.33 -9.27 9.90
N LEU A 85 10.08 -9.17 9.45
CA LEU A 85 9.54 -10.07 8.43
C LEU A 85 10.20 -9.83 7.06
N ALA A 86 10.32 -8.56 6.64
CA ALA A 86 10.96 -8.19 5.38
C ALA A 86 12.41 -8.68 5.29
N GLU A 87 13.19 -8.52 6.37
CA GLU A 87 14.56 -9.05 6.48
C GLU A 87 14.59 -10.57 6.30
N ARG A 88 13.69 -11.30 6.97
CA ARG A 88 13.62 -12.77 6.89
C ARG A 88 13.19 -13.30 5.53
N ILE A 89 12.50 -12.49 4.73
CA ILE A 89 12.04 -12.88 3.38
C ILE A 89 13.16 -12.67 2.36
N GLY A 90 14.20 -11.89 2.67
CA GLY A 90 15.26 -11.56 1.71
C GLY A 90 14.71 -10.84 0.48
N ALA A 91 13.57 -10.15 0.62
CA ALA A 91 12.93 -9.46 -0.48
C ALA A 91 13.77 -8.25 -0.87
N ASP A 92 14.20 -8.19 -2.12
CA ASP A 92 14.70 -6.96 -2.72
C ASP A 92 13.51 -5.99 -2.86
N THR A 93 13.28 -5.19 -1.81
CA THR A 93 12.18 -4.23 -1.71
C THR A 93 12.44 -2.93 -2.48
N SER A 94 13.58 -2.83 -3.15
CA SER A 94 14.03 -1.63 -3.87
C SER A 94 13.09 -1.24 -5.03
N GLY A 95 12.41 -2.24 -5.63
CA GLY A 95 11.48 -2.06 -6.74
C GLY A 95 10.06 -1.63 -6.33
N LYS A 96 9.30 -1.05 -7.27
CA LYS A 96 7.91 -0.60 -7.09
C LYS A 96 6.99 -1.73 -6.59
N GLN A 97 7.16 -2.97 -7.07
CA GLN A 97 6.37 -4.11 -6.58
C GLN A 97 6.83 -4.65 -5.21
N GLY A 98 8.12 -4.55 -4.88
CA GLY A 98 8.65 -4.91 -3.56
C GLY A 98 8.13 -3.98 -2.46
N ARG A 99 7.93 -2.70 -2.78
CA ARG A 99 7.23 -1.75 -1.91
C ARG A 99 5.78 -2.14 -1.64
N ILE A 100 5.06 -2.63 -2.65
CA ILE A 100 3.67 -3.10 -2.47
C ILE A 100 3.62 -4.30 -1.52
N VAL A 101 4.58 -5.23 -1.60
CA VAL A 101 4.66 -6.33 -0.63
C VAL A 101 4.91 -5.82 0.77
N LEU A 102 5.86 -4.88 0.93
CA LEU A 102 6.14 -4.29 2.23
C LEU A 102 4.93 -3.56 2.80
N GLU A 103 4.16 -2.87 1.96
CA GLU A 103 2.92 -2.19 2.35
C GLU A 103 1.82 -3.18 2.75
N SER A 104 1.67 -4.28 2.03
CA SER A 104 0.75 -5.38 2.39
C SER A 104 1.13 -6.06 3.71
N ILE A 105 2.43 -6.31 3.94
CA ILE A 105 2.93 -6.86 5.21
C ILE A 105 2.66 -5.88 6.37
N ASN A 106 2.87 -4.57 6.14
CA ASN A 106 2.58 -3.54 7.12
C ASN A 106 1.09 -3.51 7.48
N ALA A 107 0.20 -3.55 6.49
CA ALA A 107 -1.25 -3.58 6.71
C ALA A 107 -1.69 -4.80 7.53
N LEU A 108 -1.19 -5.99 7.18
CA LEU A 108 -1.49 -7.22 7.91
C LEU A 108 -0.94 -7.21 9.35
N SER A 109 0.25 -6.63 9.56
CA SER A 109 0.84 -6.48 10.90
C SER A 109 -0.01 -5.59 11.80
N LEU A 110 -0.61 -4.53 11.21
CA LEU A 110 -1.49 -3.60 11.91
C LEU A 110 -2.80 -4.27 12.37
N GLU A 111 -3.38 -5.12 11.51
CA GLU A 111 -4.59 -5.90 11.81
C GLU A 111 -4.34 -6.90 12.95
N ILE A 112 -3.25 -7.67 12.89
CA ILE A 112 -2.90 -8.62 13.95
C ILE A 112 -2.79 -7.91 15.29
N MET A 113 -2.08 -6.78 15.32
CA MET A 113 -1.91 -6.08 16.59
C MET A 113 -3.21 -5.48 17.10
N GLY A 114 -4.21 -5.27 16.23
CA GLY A 114 -5.57 -4.93 16.64
C GLY A 114 -6.25 -6.07 17.34
N LYS A 115 -6.21 -7.24 16.72
CA LYS A 115 -6.79 -8.46 17.27
C LYS A 115 -6.13 -8.85 18.60
N VAL A 116 -4.82 -8.63 18.76
CA VAL A 116 -4.09 -8.82 20.02
C VAL A 116 -4.52 -7.80 21.08
N SER A 117 -4.65 -6.51 20.72
CA SER A 117 -5.11 -5.46 21.67
C SER A 117 -6.56 -5.63 22.11
N GLU A 118 -7.43 -6.19 21.26
CA GLU A 118 -8.83 -6.46 21.56
C GLU A 118 -9.05 -7.74 22.40
N ASN A 119 -7.97 -8.39 22.87
CA ASN A 119 -7.99 -9.65 23.60
C ASN A 119 -8.66 -10.82 22.84
N SER A 120 -8.82 -10.67 21.51
CA SER A 120 -9.37 -11.70 20.61
C SER A 120 -8.33 -12.73 20.17
N VAL A 121 -7.06 -12.47 20.48
CA VAL A 121 -5.91 -13.34 20.26
C VAL A 121 -5.20 -13.48 21.60
N THR A 122 -5.30 -14.66 22.21
CA THR A 122 -4.53 -15.02 23.41
C THR A 122 -3.04 -14.97 23.12
N GLN A 123 -2.22 -14.78 24.16
CA GLN A 123 -0.75 -14.81 24.07
C GLN A 123 -0.23 -16.10 23.38
N ASP A 124 -1.00 -17.18 23.42
CA ASP A 124 -0.74 -18.48 22.77
C ASP A 124 -1.06 -18.52 21.26
N SER A 125 -1.92 -17.63 20.74
CA SER A 125 -2.31 -17.62 19.32
C SER A 125 -1.52 -16.60 18.48
N ALA A 126 -0.81 -15.66 19.13
CA ALA A 126 0.09 -14.72 18.47
C ALA A 126 1.23 -15.40 17.66
N PRO A 127 1.91 -16.45 18.16
CA PRO A 127 2.95 -17.16 17.40
C PRO A 127 2.42 -17.80 16.11
N THR A 128 1.22 -18.38 16.16
CA THR A 128 0.55 -19.02 15.02
C THR A 128 0.19 -18.00 13.94
N LEU A 129 -0.33 -16.84 14.33
CA LEU A 129 -0.64 -15.75 13.40
C LEU A 129 0.63 -15.19 12.74
N ILE A 130 1.72 -15.06 13.50
CA ILE A 130 3.03 -14.63 12.96
C ILE A 130 3.56 -15.65 11.96
N ALA A 131 3.41 -16.95 12.24
CA ALA A 131 3.82 -18.02 11.32
C ALA A 131 3.01 -18.00 10.02
N MET A 132 1.68 -17.85 10.10
CA MET A 132 0.83 -17.69 8.93
C MET A 132 1.19 -16.45 8.11
N LEU A 133 1.50 -15.32 8.76
CA LEU A 133 1.91 -14.11 8.06
C LEU A 133 3.23 -14.31 7.31
N LYS A 134 4.19 -14.98 7.96
CA LYS A 134 5.46 -15.33 7.35
C LYS A 134 5.22 -16.19 6.10
N ASP A 135 4.40 -17.22 6.18
CA ASP A 135 4.14 -18.14 5.07
C ASP A 135 3.40 -17.47 3.91
N MET A 136 2.40 -16.63 4.21
CA MET A 136 1.70 -15.81 3.21
C MET A 136 2.67 -14.84 2.53
N SER A 137 3.53 -14.19 3.30
CA SER A 137 4.49 -13.24 2.77
C SER A 137 5.56 -13.91 1.91
N LEU A 138 5.99 -15.12 2.29
CA LEU A 138 6.91 -15.93 1.51
C LEU A 138 6.27 -16.39 0.19
N THR A 139 4.99 -16.76 0.24
CA THR A 139 4.19 -17.11 -0.95
C THR A 139 4.04 -15.91 -1.87
N LEU A 140 3.70 -14.73 -1.34
CA LEU A 140 3.56 -13.50 -2.11
C LEU A 140 4.88 -13.12 -2.79
N SER A 141 6.00 -13.19 -2.07
CA SER A 141 7.33 -12.93 -2.63
C SER A 141 7.68 -13.91 -3.75
N ARG A 142 7.42 -15.22 -3.57
CA ARG A 142 7.64 -16.23 -4.60
C ARG A 142 6.78 -16.01 -5.85
N THR A 143 5.50 -15.70 -5.68
CA THR A 143 4.59 -15.40 -6.78
C THR A 143 5.04 -14.18 -7.57
N GLN A 144 5.49 -13.13 -6.90
CA GLN A 144 6.03 -11.95 -7.57
C GLN A 144 7.33 -12.25 -8.32
N LYS A 145 8.26 -13.00 -7.71
CA LYS A 145 9.50 -13.41 -8.37
C LYS A 145 9.20 -14.23 -9.64
N ALA A 146 8.26 -15.17 -9.56
CA ALA A 146 7.81 -15.94 -10.72
C ALA A 146 7.20 -15.04 -11.82
N GLY A 147 6.41 -14.03 -11.44
CA GLY A 147 5.89 -13.02 -12.37
C GLY A 147 7.01 -12.20 -13.04
N MET A 148 8.04 -11.79 -12.28
CA MET A 148 9.18 -11.05 -12.84
C MET A 148 10.01 -11.90 -13.80
N ASP A 149 10.27 -13.15 -13.45
CA ASP A 149 11.01 -14.07 -14.31
C ASP A 149 10.23 -14.31 -15.61
N ASN A 150 8.90 -14.39 -15.56
CA ASN A 150 8.06 -14.47 -16.76
C ASN A 150 8.14 -13.19 -17.62
N ILE A 151 8.00 -11.99 -17.04
CA ILE A 151 8.10 -10.73 -17.80
C ILE A 151 9.48 -10.57 -18.42
N LYS A 152 10.55 -10.90 -17.68
CA LYS A 152 11.93 -10.86 -18.21
C LYS A 152 12.10 -11.85 -19.36
N ARG A 153 11.60 -13.08 -19.20
CA ARG A 153 11.61 -14.10 -20.28
C ARG A 153 10.81 -13.64 -21.49
N GLU A 154 9.62 -13.06 -21.31
CA GLU A 154 8.84 -12.52 -22.43
C GLU A 154 9.56 -11.38 -23.15
N ALA A 155 10.20 -10.47 -22.42
CA ALA A 155 10.98 -9.39 -23.00
C ALA A 155 12.20 -9.92 -23.77
N GLU A 156 12.89 -10.91 -23.20
CA GLU A 156 14.02 -11.58 -23.85
C GLU A 156 13.59 -12.34 -25.11
N ILE A 157 12.48 -13.09 -25.05
CA ILE A 157 11.91 -13.79 -26.20
C ILE A 157 11.51 -12.77 -27.29
N LYS A 158 10.86 -11.66 -26.93
CA LYS A 158 10.51 -10.59 -27.89
C LYS A 158 11.75 -9.96 -28.52
N ARG A 159 12.82 -9.78 -27.74
CA ARG A 159 14.09 -9.23 -28.21
C ARG A 159 14.80 -10.20 -29.16
N GLN A 160 14.94 -11.46 -28.77
CA GLN A 160 15.54 -12.52 -29.60
C GLN A 160 14.75 -12.67 -30.90
N LEU A 161 13.41 -12.69 -30.84
CA LEU A 161 12.57 -12.71 -32.02
C LEU A 161 12.83 -11.47 -32.90
N ALA A 162 12.90 -10.27 -32.34
CA ALA A 162 13.21 -9.07 -33.12
C ALA A 162 14.60 -9.13 -33.77
N GLU A 163 15.62 -9.62 -33.06
CA GLU A 163 16.98 -9.80 -33.58
C GLU A 163 17.03 -10.85 -34.70
N GLU A 164 16.37 -12.01 -34.53
CA GLU A 164 16.26 -13.05 -35.55
C GLU A 164 15.54 -12.54 -36.82
N MET A 165 14.47 -11.75 -36.65
CA MET A 165 13.75 -11.17 -37.78
C MET A 165 14.57 -10.11 -38.51
N LEU A 166 15.35 -9.30 -37.78
CA LEU A 166 16.29 -8.34 -38.38
C LEU A 166 17.41 -9.05 -39.16
N GLU A 167 17.93 -10.15 -38.65
CA GLU A 167 18.96 -10.93 -39.35
C GLU A 167 18.40 -11.61 -40.61
N LYS A 168 17.21 -12.21 -40.53
CA LYS A 168 16.53 -12.83 -41.68
C LYS A 168 16.17 -11.81 -42.76
N THR A 169 15.73 -10.61 -42.39
CA THR A 169 15.48 -9.52 -43.34
C THR A 169 16.75 -8.96 -43.96
N ARG A 170 17.88 -8.94 -43.23
CA ARG A 170 19.19 -8.52 -43.77
C ARG A 170 19.75 -9.52 -44.79
N ASN A 171 19.45 -10.80 -44.63
CA ASN A 171 19.85 -11.87 -45.55
C ASN A 171 18.95 -11.98 -46.80
N MET A 172 17.89 -11.17 -46.90
CA MET A 172 17.12 -11.08 -48.14
C MET A 172 17.90 -10.33 -49.24
N PRO A 173 17.66 -10.66 -50.51
CA PRO A 173 18.21 -9.90 -51.62
C PRO A 173 17.77 -8.42 -51.52
N SER A 174 18.66 -7.49 -51.87
CA SER A 174 18.40 -6.05 -51.84
C SER A 174 17.26 -5.59 -52.76
N THR A 175 16.80 -6.47 -53.65
CA THR A 175 15.63 -6.29 -54.52
C THR A 175 14.31 -6.69 -53.87
N ALA A 176 14.33 -7.22 -52.65
CA ALA A 176 13.13 -7.66 -51.95
C ALA A 176 12.18 -6.48 -51.71
N THR A 177 10.93 -6.68 -52.12
CA THR A 177 9.87 -5.69 -51.95
C THR A 177 9.34 -5.70 -50.52
N LYS A 178 8.73 -4.58 -50.11
CA LYS A 178 8.08 -4.47 -48.78
C LYS A 178 7.00 -5.54 -48.56
N GLY A 179 6.34 -5.99 -49.63
CA GLY A 179 5.35 -7.08 -49.58
C GLY A 179 5.98 -8.42 -49.19
N GLU A 180 7.09 -8.79 -49.82
CA GLU A 180 7.82 -10.04 -49.54
C GLU A 180 8.37 -10.09 -48.11
N ILE A 181 8.89 -8.95 -47.62
CA ILE A 181 9.34 -8.81 -46.23
C ILE A 181 8.16 -8.98 -45.25
N THR A 182 7.00 -8.38 -45.56
CA THR A 182 5.80 -8.47 -44.71
C THR A 182 5.23 -9.89 -44.68
N SER A 183 5.16 -10.57 -45.82
CA SER A 183 4.69 -11.95 -45.92
C SER A 183 5.65 -12.94 -45.25
N MET A 184 6.96 -12.67 -45.25
CA MET A 184 7.92 -13.45 -44.45
C MET A 184 7.67 -13.26 -42.95
N ILE A 185 7.52 -12.01 -42.49
CA ILE A 185 7.27 -11.71 -41.07
C ILE A 185 5.97 -12.34 -40.59
N LYS A 186 4.90 -12.26 -41.38
CA LYS A 186 3.61 -12.90 -41.06
C LYS A 186 3.70 -14.41 -40.94
N ARG A 187 4.46 -15.04 -41.84
CA ARG A 187 4.67 -16.49 -41.85
C ARG A 187 5.46 -16.96 -40.63
N GLU A 188 6.50 -16.22 -40.27
CA GLU A 188 7.43 -16.61 -39.20
C GLU A 188 6.84 -16.33 -37.81
N ILE A 189 6.14 -15.21 -37.62
CA ILE A 189 5.58 -14.82 -36.32
C ILE A 189 4.20 -15.46 -36.10
N TYR A 190 3.35 -15.51 -37.13
CA TYR A 190 1.95 -15.89 -36.98
C TYR A 190 1.59 -17.22 -37.66
N GLY A 191 2.52 -17.86 -38.39
CA GLY A 191 2.25 -19.10 -39.11
C GLY A 191 1.24 -18.94 -40.26
N ILE A 192 0.89 -17.69 -40.62
CA ILE A 192 -0.08 -17.40 -41.66
C ILE A 192 0.64 -17.47 -43.01
N LYS A 193 0.29 -18.47 -43.81
CA LYS A 193 0.59 -18.44 -45.25
C LYS A 193 -0.40 -17.46 -45.87
N ASP A 194 0.07 -16.30 -46.34
CA ASP A 194 -0.75 -15.45 -47.19
C ASP A 194 -1.16 -16.34 -48.39
N GLU A 195 -2.46 -16.66 -48.49
CA GLU A 195 -3.00 -17.24 -49.71
C GLU A 195 -2.74 -16.21 -50.81
N VAL A 196 -1.88 -16.59 -51.76
CA VAL A 196 -1.79 -15.90 -53.04
C VAL A 196 -3.22 -15.79 -53.52
N SER A 197 -3.74 -14.57 -53.63
CA SER A 197 -4.99 -14.36 -54.35
C SER A 197 -4.70 -14.77 -55.78
N ASP A 198 -5.03 -16.02 -56.08
CA ASP A 198 -5.18 -16.53 -57.42
C ASP A 198 -6.36 -15.76 -58.03
N GLY A 199 -6.06 -14.58 -58.55
CA GLY A 199 -6.95 -13.83 -59.42
C GLY A 199 -6.99 -14.58 -60.74
N ALA A 200 -7.82 -15.61 -60.81
CA ALA A 200 -8.15 -16.28 -62.04
C ALA A 200 -8.97 -15.35 -62.95
N SER A 201 -8.46 -15.20 -64.17
CA SER A 201 -9.18 -15.10 -65.45
C SER A 201 -9.64 -13.74 -65.98
N ALA A 202 -9.39 -13.59 -67.30
CA ALA A 202 -9.90 -12.67 -68.31
C ALA A 202 -9.07 -11.41 -68.61
#